data_AF-A0A0F9EQC5-F1
#
_entry.id   AF-A0A0F9EQC5-F1
#
_cell.length_a   1.000
_cell.length_b   1.000
_cell.length_c   1.000
_cell.angle_alpha   90.00
_cell.angle_beta   90.00
_cell.angle_gamma   90.00
#
_symmetry.space_group_name_H-M   'P 1'
#
loop_
_entity.id
_entity.type
_entity.pdbx_description
1 polymer ?
#
loop_
_entity_poly.entity_id
_entity_poly.type
_entity_poly.pdbx_seq_one_letter_code
_entity_poly.pdbx_strand_id
1 'polypeptide(L)' 'NRIMPDFTISLTTAQAQRTAPALSFLNDDGSDASAAQVLAWLRRQLRGKVRQYQQQQAVAVADADVDATLAAEGW' A
#
# COMPACT_ATOMS: atom_id res chain seq x y z
N ASN A 1 15.64 1.84 11.11
CA ASN A 1 14.87 2.80 10.28
C ASN A 1 15.12 2.56 8.79
N ARG A 2 14.30 1.73 8.13
CA ARG A 2 14.29 1.71 6.65
C ARG A 2 13.59 2.98 6.17
N ILE A 3 14.33 3.87 5.51
CA ILE A 3 13.80 5.07 4.85
C ILE A 3 12.78 4.58 3.82
N MET A 4 11.52 5.01 3.94
CA MET A 4 10.52 4.71 2.92
C MET A 4 10.95 5.43 1.62
N PRO A 5 11.12 4.73 0.49
CA PRO A 5 11.44 5.40 -0.76
C PRO A 5 10.32 6.38 -1.11
N ASP A 6 10.70 7.56 -1.59
CA ASP A 6 9.74 8.57 -1.99
C ASP A 6 9.08 8.15 -3.31
N PHE A 7 7.84 7.68 -3.22
CA PHE A 7 7.06 7.26 -4.38
C PHE A 7 6.31 8.46 -4.95
N THR A 8 7.01 9.23 -5.80
CA THR A 8 6.38 10.25 -6.62
C THR A 8 5.81 9.61 -7.88
N ILE A 9 4.52 9.28 -7.84
CA ILE A 9 3.78 8.83 -9.03
C ILE A 9 3.14 10.06 -9.65
N SER A 10 3.62 10.49 -10.81
CA SER A 10 2.98 11.56 -11.59
C SER A 10 1.95 10.96 -12.54
N LEU A 11 0.71 11.41 -12.45
CA LEU A 11 -0.32 11.09 -13.43
C LEU A 11 -0.26 12.08 -14.59
N THR A 12 -0.38 11.60 -15.83
CA THR A 12 -0.65 12.48 -16.97
C THR A 12 -2.05 13.10 -16.86
N THR A 13 -2.28 14.24 -17.51
CA THR A 13 -3.61 14.91 -17.53
C THR A 13 -4.74 13.96 -17.95
N ALA A 14 -4.50 13.14 -18.98
CA ALA A 14 -5.48 12.17 -19.47
C ALA A 14 -5.73 11.00 -18.50
N GLN A 15 -4.75 10.64 -17.67
CA GLN A 15 -4.93 9.63 -16.61
C GLN A 15 -5.71 10.23 -15.43
N ALA A 16 -5.39 11.47 -15.03
CA ALA A 16 -6.12 12.18 -13.99
C ALA A 16 -7.59 12.36 -14.36
N GLN A 17 -7.89 12.79 -15.60
CA GLN A 17 -9.27 12.94 -16.09
C GLN A 17 -10.06 11.63 -16.12
N ARG A 18 -9.41 10.50 -16.44
CA ARG A 18 -10.05 9.17 -16.43
C ARG A 18 -10.29 8.63 -15.03
N THR A 19 -9.45 8.99 -14.06
CA THR A 19 -9.53 8.49 -12.69
C THR A 19 -10.38 9.37 -11.78
N ALA A 20 -10.55 10.66 -12.08
CA ALA A 20 -11.31 11.59 -11.25
C ALA A 20 -12.78 11.17 -11.02
N PRO A 21 -13.56 10.71 -12.02
CA PRO A 21 -14.92 10.24 -11.79
C PRO A 21 -14.98 8.90 -11.04
N ALA A 22 -14.02 8.01 -11.28
CA ALA A 22 -13.94 6.73 -10.56
C ALA A 22 -13.56 6.89 -9.09
N LEU A 23 -12.99 8.05 -8.74
CA LEU A 23 -12.56 8.41 -7.39
C LEU A 23 -13.49 9.47 -6.78
N SER A 24 -14.67 9.73 -7.34
CA SER A 24 -15.65 10.68 -6.80
C SER A 24 -16.09 10.34 -5.38
N PHE A 25 -15.99 9.07 -4.97
CA PHE A 25 -16.22 8.63 -3.58
C PHE A 25 -15.28 9.28 -2.55
N LEU A 26 -14.21 9.95 -3.00
CA LEU A 26 -13.34 10.74 -2.12
C LEU A 26 -14.00 12.03 -1.62
N ASN A 27 -15.10 12.44 -2.25
CA ASN A 27 -15.92 13.57 -1.84
C ASN A 27 -17.31 13.08 -1.43
N ASP A 28 -17.83 13.59 -0.31
CA ASP A 28 -19.15 13.18 0.20
C ASP A 28 -20.31 13.61 -0.71
N ASP A 29 -20.09 14.63 -1.56
CA ASP A 29 -21.06 15.18 -2.51
C ASP A 29 -21.06 14.47 -3.88
N GLY A 30 -20.18 13.49 -4.08
CA GLY A 30 -20.06 12.74 -5.33
C GLY A 30 -19.44 13.54 -6.49
N SER A 31 -18.88 14.72 -6.23
CA SER A 31 -18.12 15.48 -7.22
C SER A 31 -16.80 14.78 -7.58
N ASP A 32 -16.26 15.08 -8.77
CA ASP A 32 -14.99 14.53 -9.25
C ASP A 32 -13.84 14.81 -8.27
N ALA A 33 -13.01 13.81 -8.02
CA ALA A 33 -11.82 14.00 -7.20
C ALA A 33 -10.78 14.88 -7.93
N SER A 34 -10.25 15.89 -7.24
CA SER A 34 -9.13 16.66 -7.74
C SER A 34 -7.87 15.78 -7.88
N ALA A 35 -6.97 16.15 -8.79
CA ALA A 35 -5.70 15.44 -9.00
C ALA A 35 -4.88 15.27 -7.70
N ALA A 36 -4.93 16.27 -6.80
CA ALA A 36 -4.26 16.21 -5.50
C ALA A 36 -4.88 15.15 -4.57
N GLN A 37 -6.22 15.05 -4.52
CA GLN A 37 -6.93 14.02 -3.74
C GLN A 37 -6.62 12.62 -4.26
N VAL A 38 -6.64 12.45 -5.58
CA VAL A 38 -6.26 11.19 -6.24
C VAL A 38 -4.85 10.77 -5.84
N LEU A 39 -3.88 11.68 -5.91
CA LEU A 39 -2.49 11.39 -5.54
C LEU A 39 -2.34 11.04 -4.04
N ALA A 40 -3.02 11.77 -3.16
CA ALA A 40 -3.01 11.52 -1.73
C ALA A 40 -3.57 10.13 -1.39
N TRP A 41 -4.70 9.75 -2.02
CA TRP A 41 -5.30 8.44 -1.85
C TRP A 41 -4.38 7.31 -2.34
N LEU A 42 -3.80 7.45 -3.54
CA LEU A 42 -2.85 6.45 -4.09
C LEU A 42 -1.65 6.24 -3.17
N ARG A 43 -1.07 7.31 -2.62
CA ARG A 43 0.03 7.23 -1.64
C ARG A 43 -0.39 6.51 -0.35
N ARG A 44 -1.64 6.66 0.09
CA ARG A 44 -2.18 5.92 1.25
C ARG A 44 -2.31 4.44 0.93
N GLN A 45 -2.85 4.08 -0.23
CA GLN A 45 -2.98 2.68 -0.66
C GLN A 45 -1.62 1.98 -0.75
N LEU A 46 -0.63 2.64 -1.35
CA LEU A 46 0.73 2.12 -1.47
C LEU A 46 1.38 1.89 -0.10
N ARG A 47 1.23 2.85 0.82
CA ARG A 47 1.72 2.69 2.20
C ARG A 47 1.07 1.51 2.92
N GLY A 48 -0.23 1.29 2.72
CA GLY A 48 -0.94 0.12 3.24
C GLY A 48 -0.33 -1.18 2.71
N LYS A 49 -0.08 -1.28 1.41
CA LYS A 49 0.54 -2.47 0.79
C LYS A 49 1.97 -2.72 1.26
N VAL A 50 2.78 -1.68 1.41
CA VAL A 50 4.15 -1.83 1.94
C VAL A 50 4.12 -2.35 3.37
N ARG A 51 3.24 -1.83 4.22
CA ARG A 51 3.08 -2.33 5.60
C ARG A 51 2.60 -3.79 5.61
N GLN A 52 1.63 -4.13 4.77
CA GLN A 52 1.15 -5.51 4.63
C GLN A 52 2.29 -6.46 4.25
N TYR A 53 3.10 -6.09 3.25
CA TYR A 53 4.26 -6.87 2.83
C TYR A 53 5.31 -7.03 3.94
N GLN A 54 5.60 -5.96 4.68
CA GLN A 54 6.55 -6.00 5.81
C GLN A 54 6.05 -6.91 6.94
N GLN A 55 4.76 -6.88 7.24
CA GLN A 55 4.15 -7.78 8.23
C GLN A 55 4.23 -9.24 7.76
N GLN A 56 3.92 -9.51 6.50
CA GLN A 56 4.04 -10.86 5.92
C GLN A 56 5.47 -11.40 6.00
N GLN A 57 6.48 -10.56 5.74
CA GLN A 57 7.88 -10.96 5.89
C GLN A 57 8.24 -11.26 7.35
N ALA A 58 7.75 -10.46 8.31
CA ALA A 58 8.00 -10.72 9.73
C ALA A 58 7.35 -12.03 10.21
N VAL A 59 6.14 -12.33 9.72
CA VAL A 59 5.46 -13.61 9.98
C VAL A 59 6.25 -14.77 9.38
N ALA A 60 6.68 -14.68 8.12
CA ALA A 60 7.46 -15.73 7.48
C ALA A 60 8.79 -16.04 8.20
N VAL A 61 9.45 -15.02 8.77
CA VAL A 61 10.64 -15.22 9.61
C VAL A 61 10.29 -15.91 10.92
N ALA A 62 9.22 -15.48 11.59
CA ALA A 62 8.77 -16.12 12.83
C ALA A 62 8.35 -17.58 12.62
N ASP A 63 7.65 -17.87 11.52
CA ASP A 63 7.26 -19.24 11.15
C ASP A 63 8.51 -20.11 10.90
N ALA A 64 9.52 -19.58 10.19
CA ALA A 64 10.77 -20.30 9.99
C ALA A 64 11.53 -20.58 11.30
N ASP A 65 11.50 -19.66 12.27
CA ASP A 65 12.09 -19.87 13.60
C ASP A 65 11.33 -20.93 14.41
N VAL A 66 9.98 -20.95 14.30
CA VAL A 66 9.14 -21.99 14.90
C VAL A 66 9.44 -23.35 14.28
N ASP A 67 9.49 -23.45 12.95
CA ASP A 67 9.80 -24.68 12.23
C ASP A 67 11.18 -25.22 12.60
N ALA A 68 12.18 -24.33 12.73
CA ALA A 68 13.52 -24.70 13.18
C ALA A 68 13.54 -25.23 14.62
N THR A 69 12.73 -24.64 15.50
CA THR A 69 12.60 -25.08 16.90
C THR A 69 11.94 -26.46 16.98
N LEU A 70 10.84 -26.66 16.26
CA LEU A 70 10.13 -27.94 16.20
C LEU A 70 11.03 -29.06 15.65
N ALA A 71 11.76 -28.79 14.57
CA ALA A 71 12.70 -29.75 14.00
C ALA A 71 13.84 -30.11 14.96
N ALA A 72 14.35 -29.15 15.76
CA ALA A 72 15.38 -29.40 16.76
C ALA A 72 14.87 -30.26 17.94
N GLU A 73 13.59 -30.14 18.26
CA GLU A 73 12.91 -30.98 19.26
C GLU A 73 12.52 -32.37 18.72
N GLY A 74 12.73 -32.63 17.42
CA GLY A 74 12.45 -33.92 16.79
C GLY A 74 10.98 -34.16 16.44
N TRP A 75 10.20 -33.09 16.32
CA TRP A 75 8.82 -33.13 15.81
C TRP A 75 8.79 -33.17 14.28
#